data_AF-A0A7C0X7I0-F1
#
_entry.id   AF-A0A7C0X7I0-F1
#
_cell.length_a   1.000
_cell.length_b   1.000
_cell.length_c   1.000
_cell.angle_alpha   90.00
_cell.angle_beta   90.00
_cell.angle_gamma   90.00
#
_symmetry.space_group_name_H-M   'P 1'
#
loop_
_entity.id
_entity.type
_entity.pdbx_description
1 polymer ?
#
loop_
_entity_poly.entity_id
_entity_poly.type
_entity_poly.pdbx_seq_one_letter_code
_entity_poly.pdbx_strand_id
1 'polypeptide(L)'
;AWAVGLGGTIVQTADGGKTWELQDSGTSTILMDVCFVDESHGWAVGMDGVIIHTVDGGKTWLAQESGAKHEFDAVRFVDERTGFIVGQESIFLRTVDGGKTWQKEILIDRDKWFYSLFMLDAKSGYACGKDGILVCLP
;
A
#
# COMPACT_ATOMS: atom_id res chain seq x y z
N ALA A 1 2.15 -15.95 -3.43
CA ALA A 1 2.94 -14.77 -2.99
C ALA A 1 2.99 -13.75 -4.12
N TRP A 2 3.31 -12.50 -3.81
CA TRP A 2 3.21 -11.37 -4.73
C TRP A 2 4.47 -10.52 -4.70
N ALA A 3 4.80 -9.90 -5.83
CA ALA A 3 5.87 -8.91 -5.94
C ALA A 3 5.46 -7.80 -6.90
N VAL A 4 5.96 -6.59 -6.65
CA VAL A 4 5.68 -5.40 -7.46
C VAL A 4 6.97 -4.62 -7.77
N GLY A 5 6.91 -3.71 -8.74
CA GLY A 5 8.08 -2.88 -9.03
C GLY A 5 7.90 -1.89 -10.18
N LEU A 6 8.99 -1.67 -10.91
CA LEU A 6 9.10 -0.67 -11.98
C LEU A 6 8.06 -0.91 -13.09
N GLY A 7 7.60 0.19 -13.70
CA GLY A 7 6.71 0.13 -14.86
C GLY A 7 5.33 -0.47 -14.55
N GLY A 8 4.86 -0.39 -13.30
CA GLY A 8 3.60 -0.99 -12.87
C GLY A 8 3.64 -2.51 -12.79
N THR A 9 4.82 -3.13 -12.71
CA THR A 9 4.96 -4.59 -12.68
C THR A 9 4.25 -5.16 -11.45
N ILE A 10 3.40 -6.15 -11.67
CA ILE A 10 2.85 -7.04 -10.64
C ILE A 10 3.09 -8.48 -11.10
N VAL A 11 3.68 -9.30 -10.24
CA VAL A 11 3.86 -10.73 -10.48
C VAL A 11 3.32 -11.56 -9.33
N GLN A 12 2.72 -12.69 -9.65
CA GLN A 12 2.20 -13.66 -8.70
C GLN A 12 2.93 -14.99 -8.85
N THR A 13 3.17 -15.67 -7.74
CA THR A 13 3.56 -17.08 -7.73
C THR A 13 2.60 -17.93 -6.91
N ALA A 14 2.24 -19.09 -7.45
CA ALA A 14 1.45 -20.13 -6.80
C ALA A 14 2.30 -21.32 -6.31
N ASP A 15 3.58 -21.40 -6.69
CA ASP A 15 4.45 -22.56 -6.48
C ASP A 15 5.66 -22.28 -5.57
N GLY A 16 5.56 -21.22 -4.76
CA GLY A 16 6.61 -20.80 -3.84
C GLY A 16 7.78 -20.06 -4.51
N GLY A 17 7.53 -19.40 -5.64
CA GLY A 17 8.49 -18.54 -6.33
C GLY A 17 9.34 -19.25 -7.39
N LYS A 18 8.97 -20.49 -7.78
CA LYS A 18 9.66 -21.19 -8.88
C LYS A 18 9.22 -20.63 -10.23
N THR A 19 7.94 -20.30 -10.35
CA THR A 19 7.38 -19.60 -11.52
C THR A 19 6.60 -18.36 -11.08
N TRP A 20 6.57 -17.38 -11.99
CA TRP A 20 5.92 -16.09 -11.77
C TRP A 20 5.07 -15.73 -12.99
N GLU A 21 3.82 -15.37 -12.74
CA GLU A 21 2.87 -14.93 -13.74
C GLU A 21 2.66 -13.42 -13.64
N LEU A 22 2.81 -12.72 -14.77
CA LEU A 22 2.58 -11.28 -14.86
C LEU A 22 1.08 -10.99 -14.76
N GLN A 23 0.72 -10.01 -13.93
CA GLN A 23 -0.62 -9.44 -13.88
C GLN A 23 -0.61 -8.04 -14.50
N ASP A 24 -1.70 -7.69 -15.19
CA ASP A 24 -1.91 -6.33 -15.68
C ASP A 24 -2.39 -5.44 -14.53
N SER A 25 -1.57 -4.44 -14.18
CA SER A 25 -1.88 -3.50 -13.10
C SER A 25 -2.74 -2.32 -13.54
N GLY A 26 -2.91 -2.12 -14.85
CA GLY A 26 -3.59 -0.94 -15.41
C GLY A 26 -2.81 0.38 -15.24
N THR A 27 -1.55 0.34 -14.79
CA THR A 27 -0.69 1.51 -14.63
C THR A 27 0.74 1.24 -15.09
N SER A 28 1.47 2.29 -15.45
CA SER A 28 2.91 2.23 -15.73
C SER A 28 3.76 2.87 -14.63
N THR A 29 3.11 3.39 -13.58
CA THR A 29 3.79 4.01 -12.43
C THR A 29 4.53 2.95 -11.61
N ILE A 30 5.63 3.34 -10.97
CA ILE A 30 6.40 2.44 -10.10
C ILE A 30 5.54 2.07 -8.88
N LEU A 31 5.38 0.77 -8.65
CA LEU A 31 4.73 0.22 -7.46
C LEU A 31 5.81 -0.14 -6.43
N MET A 32 5.62 0.29 -5.19
CA MET A 32 6.61 0.19 -4.11
C MET A 32 6.28 -0.94 -3.13
N ASP A 33 4.99 -1.20 -2.89
CA ASP A 33 4.56 -2.22 -1.95
C ASP A 33 3.22 -2.85 -2.39
N VAL A 34 2.99 -4.09 -1.94
CA VAL A 34 1.77 -4.85 -2.17
C VAL A 34 1.40 -5.64 -0.92
N CYS A 35 0.13 -5.61 -0.55
CA CYS A 35 -0.39 -6.44 0.53
C CYS A 35 -1.68 -7.16 0.10
N PHE A 36 -1.86 -8.38 0.58
CA PHE A 36 -3.10 -9.13 0.46
C PHE A 36 -3.58 -9.51 1.86
N VAL A 37 -4.88 -9.39 2.12
CA VAL A 37 -5.51 -9.83 3.38
C VAL A 37 -6.09 -11.23 3.28
N ASP A 38 -6.42 -11.67 2.07
CA ASP A 38 -6.85 -13.01 1.73
C ASP A 38 -6.46 -13.36 0.28
N GLU A 39 -6.99 -14.45 -0.27
CA GLU A 39 -6.67 -14.90 -1.64
C GLU A 39 -7.26 -14.01 -2.75
N SER A 40 -8.28 -13.20 -2.43
CA SER A 40 -9.04 -12.38 -3.38
C SER A 40 -8.72 -10.90 -3.29
N HIS A 41 -8.46 -10.39 -2.08
CA HIS A 41 -8.36 -8.96 -1.78
C HIS A 41 -6.90 -8.51 -1.58
N GLY A 42 -6.45 -7.59 -2.42
CA GLY A 42 -5.10 -7.05 -2.34
C GLY A 42 -4.97 -5.62 -2.85
N TRP A 43 -4.00 -4.89 -2.31
CA TRP A 43 -3.70 -3.50 -2.63
C TRP A 43 -2.24 -3.36 -3.01
N ALA A 44 -1.94 -2.53 -4.00
CA ALA A 44 -0.59 -2.08 -4.30
C ALA A 44 -0.54 -0.55 -4.36
N VAL A 45 0.57 0.01 -3.90
CA VAL A 45 0.79 1.45 -3.81
C VAL A 45 2.14 1.83 -4.39
N GLY A 46 2.33 3.10 -4.73
CA GLY A 46 3.64 3.55 -5.21
C GLY A 46 3.74 5.04 -5.51
N MET A 47 4.51 5.38 -6.53
CA MET A 47 4.76 6.76 -6.94
C MET A 47 3.48 7.48 -7.40
N ASP A 48 3.55 8.81 -7.48
CA ASP A 48 2.45 9.69 -7.91
C ASP A 48 1.13 9.51 -7.16
N GLY A 49 1.19 8.93 -5.95
CA GLY A 49 0.01 8.64 -5.12
C GLY A 49 -0.86 7.52 -5.66
N VAL A 50 -0.31 6.61 -6.47
CA VAL A 50 -1.06 5.48 -7.04
C VAL A 50 -1.50 4.51 -5.94
N ILE A 51 -2.77 4.13 -5.99
CA ILE A 51 -3.35 3.03 -5.21
C ILE A 51 -4.17 2.20 -6.19
N ILE A 52 -3.91 0.91 -6.24
CA ILE A 52 -4.71 -0.06 -7.00
C ILE A 52 -5.16 -1.18 -6.09
N HIS A 53 -6.35 -1.71 -6.35
CA HIS A 53 -7.00 -2.73 -5.54
C HIS A 53 -7.58 -3.83 -6.44
N THR A 54 -7.46 -5.07 -5.99
CA THR A 54 -8.08 -6.24 -6.61
C THR A 54 -9.04 -6.91 -5.63
N VAL A 55 -10.11 -7.49 -6.16
CA VAL A 55 -11.11 -8.29 -5.43
C VAL A 55 -11.26 -9.70 -6.02
N ASP A 56 -10.41 -10.07 -6.98
CA ASP A 56 -10.48 -11.33 -7.73
C ASP A 56 -9.14 -12.08 -7.76
N GLY A 57 -8.27 -11.79 -6.79
CA GLY A 57 -6.97 -12.43 -6.64
C GLY A 57 -5.94 -11.92 -7.65
N GLY A 58 -6.05 -10.65 -8.04
CA GLY A 58 -5.12 -9.96 -8.92
C GLY A 58 -5.33 -10.19 -10.41
N LYS A 59 -6.44 -10.82 -10.82
CA LYS A 59 -6.81 -10.95 -12.24
C LYS A 59 -7.20 -9.60 -12.84
N THR A 60 -7.82 -8.74 -12.03
CA THR A 60 -8.09 -7.35 -12.37
C THR A 60 -7.67 -6.43 -11.22
N TRP A 61 -7.08 -5.29 -11.58
CA TRP A 61 -6.67 -4.23 -10.67
C TRP A 61 -7.38 -2.93 -11.05
N LEU A 62 -7.98 -2.27 -10.06
CA LEU A 62 -8.73 -1.03 -10.24
C LEU A 62 -8.11 0.08 -9.40
N ALA A 63 -7.95 1.26 -10.00
CA ALA A 63 -7.42 2.43 -9.31
C ALA A 63 -8.38 2.93 -8.22
N GLN A 64 -7.81 3.40 -7.11
CA GLN A 64 -8.50 4.10 -6.03
C GLN A 64 -7.96 5.52 -5.92
N GLU A 65 -8.85 6.48 -5.72
CA GLU A 65 -8.46 7.88 -5.54
C GLU A 65 -7.86 8.07 -4.15
N SER A 66 -6.58 8.44 -4.09
CA SER A 66 -5.87 8.70 -2.84
C SER A 66 -6.06 10.13 -2.31
N GLY A 67 -6.48 11.06 -3.17
CA GLY A 67 -6.51 12.49 -2.87
C GLY A 67 -5.12 13.12 -2.67
N ALA A 68 -4.05 12.40 -3.01
CA ALA A 68 -2.68 12.85 -2.84
C ALA A 68 -1.85 12.53 -4.10
N LYS A 69 -0.75 13.25 -4.30
CA LYS A 69 0.19 13.04 -5.42
C LYS A 69 1.60 12.68 -4.96
N HIS A 70 1.76 12.35 -3.68
CA HIS A 70 3.05 12.02 -3.08
C HIS A 70 3.35 10.54 -3.25
N GLU A 71 4.62 10.16 -3.15
CA GLU A 71 5.04 8.77 -3.17
C GLU A 71 4.58 8.01 -1.92
N PHE A 72 4.01 6.83 -2.15
CA PHE A 72 3.64 5.87 -1.10
C PHE A 72 4.66 4.74 -1.08
N ASP A 73 5.20 4.48 0.11
CA ASP A 73 6.29 3.52 0.30
C ASP A 73 5.79 2.20 0.91
N ALA A 74 4.70 2.23 1.70
CA ALA A 74 4.19 1.03 2.35
C ALA A 74 2.66 1.04 2.47
N VAL A 75 2.05 -0.15 2.35
CA VAL A 75 0.62 -0.39 2.53
C VAL A 75 0.38 -1.58 3.46
N ARG A 76 -0.52 -1.45 4.43
CA ARG A 76 -0.95 -2.56 5.30
C ARG A 76 -2.45 -2.51 5.50
N PHE A 77 -3.09 -3.65 5.37
CA PHE A 77 -4.49 -3.84 5.73
C PHE A 77 -4.59 -4.89 6.85
N VAL A 78 -5.51 -4.65 7.78
CA VAL A 78 -5.80 -5.58 8.89
C VAL A 78 -7.01 -6.47 8.60
N ASP A 79 -7.87 -6.02 7.68
CA ASP A 79 -9.00 -6.75 7.12
C ASP A 79 -9.33 -6.14 5.74
N GLU A 80 -10.37 -6.64 5.06
CA GLU A 80 -10.77 -6.16 3.72
C GLU A 80 -11.25 -4.70 3.66
N ARG A 81 -11.47 -4.06 4.82
CA ARG A 81 -12.06 -2.72 4.93
C ARG A 81 -11.07 -1.69 5.47
N THR A 82 -10.20 -2.09 6.38
CA THR A 82 -9.37 -1.19 7.17
C THR A 82 -7.92 -1.30 6.74
N GLY A 83 -7.41 -0.19 6.19
CA GLY A 83 -6.07 -0.13 5.62
C GLY A 83 -5.37 1.19 5.88
N PHE A 84 -4.04 1.13 5.78
CA PHE A 84 -3.12 2.18 6.14
C PHE A 84 -2.03 2.29 5.09
N ILE A 85 -1.67 3.52 4.72
CA ILE A 85 -0.59 3.82 3.78
C ILE A 85 0.29 4.91 4.39
N VAL A 86 1.59 4.79 4.21
CA VAL A 86 2.56 5.86 4.50
C VAL A 86 3.50 6.07 3.32
N GLY A 87 4.17 7.21 3.32
CA GLY A 87 5.25 7.47 2.39
C GLY A 87 5.97 8.78 2.68
N GLN A 88 6.21 9.55 1.62
CA GLN A 88 6.93 10.82 1.70
C GLN A 88 6.08 11.95 2.31
N GLU A 89 6.75 13.04 2.71
CA GLU A 89 6.10 14.24 3.30
C GLU A 89 5.20 13.93 4.51
N SER A 90 5.57 12.89 5.27
CA SER A 90 4.86 12.43 6.46
C SER A 90 3.40 12.07 6.23
N ILE A 91 3.06 11.75 4.97
CA ILE A 91 1.70 11.36 4.62
C ILE A 91 1.33 10.06 5.32
N PHE A 92 0.12 10.06 5.87
CA PHE A 92 -0.55 8.88 6.37
C PHE A 92 -1.97 8.88 5.82
N LEU A 93 -2.34 7.78 5.17
CA LEU A 93 -3.72 7.56 4.73
C LEU A 93 -4.32 6.41 5.53
N ARG A 94 -5.59 6.57 5.89
CA ARG A 94 -6.40 5.52 6.51
C ARG A 94 -7.70 5.35 5.75
N THR A 95 -8.12 4.10 5.56
CA THR A 95 -9.46 3.76 5.07
C THR A 95 -10.16 2.83 6.05
N VAL A 96 -11.49 2.85 6.05
CA VAL A 96 -12.38 1.93 6.80
C VAL A 96 -13.49 1.34 5.90
N ASP A 97 -13.37 1.54 4.59
CA ASP A 97 -14.32 1.13 3.56
C ASP A 97 -13.66 0.43 2.36
N GLY A 98 -12.45 -0.10 2.56
CA GLY A 98 -11.70 -0.85 1.54
C GLY A 98 -11.01 0.03 0.51
N GLY A 99 -10.79 1.31 0.84
CA GLY A 99 -10.16 2.29 -0.03
C GLY A 99 -11.12 2.96 -1.02
N LYS A 100 -12.44 2.90 -0.77
CA LYS A 100 -13.41 3.75 -1.48
C LYS A 100 -13.22 5.21 -1.09
N THR A 101 -12.86 5.45 0.17
CA THR A 101 -12.40 6.75 0.66
C THR A 101 -11.13 6.58 1.51
N TRP A 102 -10.24 7.56 1.40
CA TRP A 102 -9.00 7.64 2.16
C TRP A 102 -8.97 8.94 2.97
N GLN A 103 -8.91 8.81 4.30
CA GLN A 103 -8.67 9.93 5.20
C GLN A 103 -7.17 10.21 5.26
N LYS A 104 -6.77 11.41 4.84
CA LYS A 104 -5.38 11.87 4.87
C LYS A 104 -5.06 12.61 6.17
N GLU A 105 -3.93 12.27 6.77
CA GLU A 105 -3.32 12.96 7.89
C GLU A 105 -1.81 13.12 7.67
N ILE A 106 -1.19 14.00 8.44
CA ILE A 106 0.27 14.20 8.46
C ILE A 106 0.77 13.76 9.83
N LEU A 107 1.61 12.72 9.89
CA LEU A 107 2.02 12.10 11.16
C LEU A 107 2.82 13.05 12.05
N ILE A 108 3.69 13.86 11.43
CA ILE A 108 4.53 14.83 12.11
C ILE A 108 4.75 16.04 11.20
N ASP A 109 4.75 17.24 11.79
CA ASP A 109 4.95 18.52 11.08
C ASP A 109 6.44 18.78 10.79
N ARG A 110 7.09 17.80 10.16
CA ARG A 110 8.45 17.86 9.61
C ARG A 110 8.46 16.92 8.43
N ASP A 111 8.71 17.40 7.22
CA ASP A 111 8.76 16.57 6.00
C ASP A 111 9.70 15.36 6.14
N LYS A 112 9.17 14.24 6.65
CA LYS A 112 9.87 12.96 6.83
C LYS A 112 9.30 11.92 5.89
N TRP A 113 10.12 10.93 5.57
CA TRP A 113 9.72 9.79 4.75
C TRP A 113 9.53 8.59 5.67
N PHE A 114 8.39 7.93 5.55
CA PHE A 114 8.10 6.68 6.25
C PHE A 114 8.14 5.54 5.25
N TYR A 115 8.98 4.54 5.52
CA TYR A 115 9.25 3.46 4.58
C TYR A 115 8.50 2.18 4.91
N SER A 116 7.98 2.06 6.13
CA SER A 116 7.37 0.82 6.58
C SER A 116 6.28 1.04 7.60
N LEU A 117 5.30 0.13 7.54
CA LEU A 117 4.19 0.02 8.46
C LEU A 117 4.18 -1.37 9.09
N PHE A 118 3.90 -1.39 10.39
CA PHE A 118 3.53 -2.59 11.12
C PHE A 118 2.26 -2.31 11.92
N MET A 119 1.16 -2.98 11.57
CA MET A 119 -0.11 -2.85 12.26
C MET A 119 -0.35 -4.08 13.15
N LEU A 120 -0.67 -3.84 14.42
CA LEU A 120 -1.11 -4.88 15.35
C LEU A 120 -2.59 -5.16 15.17
N ASP A 121 -3.37 -4.09 15.01
CA ASP A 121 -4.81 -4.11 14.77
C ASP A 121 -5.26 -2.80 14.09
N ALA A 122 -6.58 -2.60 13.99
CA ALA A 122 -7.19 -1.43 13.36
C ALA A 122 -6.97 -0.08 14.10
N LYS A 123 -6.32 -0.09 15.27
CA LYS A 123 -6.16 1.06 16.19
C LYS A 123 -4.76 1.18 16.77
N SER A 124 -3.83 0.30 16.37
CA SER A 124 -2.48 0.31 16.92
C SER A 124 -1.49 -0.25 15.93
N GLY A 125 -0.39 0.50 15.78
CA GLY A 125 0.69 0.14 14.90
C GLY A 125 1.85 1.10 15.02
N TYR A 126 2.84 0.89 14.17
CA TYR A 126 4.05 1.68 14.11
C TYR A 126 4.42 1.99 12.67
N ALA A 127 4.88 3.22 12.44
CA ALA A 127 5.53 3.62 11.21
C ALA A 127 7.00 3.96 11.51
N CYS A 128 7.91 3.50 10.65
CA CYS A 128 9.33 3.85 10.75
C CYS A 128 9.86 4.42 9.43
N GLY A 129 10.93 5.20 9.51
CA GLY A 129 11.34 6.00 8.37
C GLY A 129 12.75 6.61 8.46
N LYS A 130 12.96 7.61 7.62
CA LYS A 130 14.21 8.36 7.48
C LYS A 130 14.74 8.86 8.83
N ASP A 131 16.06 8.81 8.99
CA ASP A 131 16.79 9.22 10.21
C ASP A 131 16.45 8.39 11.46
N GLY A 132 15.95 7.16 11.28
CA GLY A 132 15.62 6.26 12.38
C GLY A 132 14.35 6.65 13.15
N ILE A 133 13.47 7.47 12.54
CA ILE A 133 12.21 7.84 13.17
C ILE A 133 11.31 6.61 13.34
N LEU A 134 10.64 6.56 14.49
CA LEU A 134 9.61 5.59 14.82
C LEU A 134 8.43 6.34 15.47
N VAL A 135 7.23 6.15 14.95
CA VAL A 135 6.00 6.79 15.43
C VAL A 135 4.95 5.73 15.73
N CYS A 136 4.24 5.88 16.85
CA CYS A 136 3.07 5.07 17.17
C CYS A 136 1.86 5.62 16.42
N LEU A 137 1.11 4.74 15.77
CA LEU A 137 -0.10 5.07 15.04
C LEU A 137 -1.34 4.85 15.91
N PRO A 138 -2.39 5.69 15.76
CA PRO A 138 -3.65 5.55 16.46
C PRO A 138 -4.57 4.45 15.88
#